data_AF-T2ILS5-F1
#
_entry.id   AF-T2ILS5-F1
#
_cell.length_a   1.000
_cell.length_b   1.000
_cell.length_c   1.000
_cell.angle_alpha   90.00
_cell.angle_beta   90.00
_cell.angle_gamma   90.00
#
_symmetry.space_group_name_H-M   'P 1'
#
loop_
_entity.id
_entity.type
_entity.pdbx_description
1 polymer ?
#
loop_
_entity_poly.entity_id
_entity_poly.type
_entity_poly.pdbx_seq_one_letter_code
_entity_poly.pdbx_strand_id
1 'polypeptide(L)' 'MNITETLNKINALNIEDRIFLVQAIWDSIAAEQVYPDLNEEQKKELDSRINDSESNPDNVLTWEEIKTSITRK' A
#
# COMPACT_ATOMS: atom_id res chain seq x y z
N MET A 1 -3.30 -17.00 23.45
CA MET A 1 -1.95 -16.98 22.85
C MET A 1 -1.23 -15.74 23.38
N ASN A 2 0.01 -15.86 23.85
CA ASN A 2 0.79 -14.71 24.28
C ASN A 2 1.37 -14.02 23.04
N ILE A 3 1.02 -12.75 22.81
CA ILE A 3 1.43 -12.02 21.62
C ILE A 3 2.94 -11.79 21.59
N THR A 4 3.57 -11.59 22.75
CA THR A 4 5.02 -11.42 22.89
C THR A 4 5.77 -12.69 22.50
N GLU A 5 5.29 -13.87 22.94
CA GLU A 5 5.88 -15.15 22.55
C GLU A 5 5.72 -15.43 21.05
N THR A 6 4.61 -14.97 20.46
CA THR A 6 4.34 -15.12 19.02
C THR A 6 5.25 -14.23 18.20
N LEU A 7 5.42 -12.97 18.62
CA LEU A 7 6.34 -12.01 17.98
C LEU A 7 7.79 -12.51 18.04
N ASN A 8 8.21 -13.13 19.14
CA ASN A 8 9.55 -13.72 19.22
C ASN A 8 9.76 -14.84 18.18
N LYS A 9 8.74 -15.68 17.94
CA LYS A 9 8.79 -16.72 16.90
C LYS A 9 8.83 -16.12 15.50
N ILE A 10 8.04 -15.09 15.24
CA ILE A 10 8.03 -14.38 13.96
C ILE A 10 9.38 -13.71 13.70
N ASN A 11 9.99 -13.10 14.73
CA ASN A 11 11.28 -12.44 14.63
C ASN A 11 12.45 -13.41 14.37
N ALA A 12 12.27 -14.70 14.68
CA ALA A 12 13.26 -15.74 14.36
C ALA A 12 13.21 -16.21 12.90
N LEU A 13 12.17 -15.85 12.15
CA LEU A 13 12.06 -16.14 10.72
C LEU A 13 13.05 -15.27 9.91
N ASN A 14 13.41 -15.73 8.71
CA ASN A 14 14.18 -14.92 7.78
C ASN A 14 13.35 -13.71 7.30
N ILE A 15 14.00 -12.75 6.63
CA ILE A 15 13.32 -11.52 6.20
C ILE A 15 12.20 -11.77 5.18
N GLU A 16 12.39 -12.72 4.26
CA GLU A 16 11.40 -13.03 3.22
C GLU A 16 10.12 -13.60 3.83
N ASP A 17 10.25 -14.55 4.75
CA ASP A 17 9.11 -15.16 5.47
C ASP A 17 8.36 -14.13 6.32
N ARG A 18 9.08 -13.18 6.93
CA ARG A 18 8.44 -12.09 7.68
C ARG A 18 7.66 -11.16 6.77
N ILE A 19 8.22 -10.79 5.60
CA ILE A 19 7.52 -9.96 4.62
C ILE A 19 6.27 -10.68 4.11
N PHE A 20 6.40 -11.97 3.77
CA PHE A 20 5.27 -12.79 3.34
C PHE A 20 4.18 -12.87 4.42
N LEU A 21 4.56 -13.08 5.67
CA LEU A 21 3.61 -13.11 6.78
C LEU A 21 2.90 -11.77 6.99
N VAL A 22 3.63 -10.65 6.91
CA VAL A 22 3.04 -9.31 6.99
C VAL A 22 2.00 -9.12 5.88
N GLN A 23 2.30 -9.51 4.65
CA GLN A 23 1.35 -9.46 3.53
C GLN A 23 0.12 -10.32 3.80
N ALA A 24 0.30 -11.57 4.23
CA ALA A 24 -0.80 -12.49 4.47
C ALA A 24 -1.74 -12.01 5.58
N ILE A 25 -1.20 -11.42 6.65
CA ILE A 25 -2.01 -10.81 7.73
C ILE A 25 -2.74 -9.57 7.20
N TRP A 26 -2.07 -8.75 6.38
CA TRP A 26 -2.68 -7.57 5.78
C TRP A 26 -3.87 -7.94 4.88
N ASP A 27 -3.70 -8.97 4.05
CA ASP A 27 -4.74 -9.50 3.17
C ASP A 27 -5.92 -10.08 3.96
N SER A 28 -5.67 -10.77 5.08
CA SER A 28 -6.74 -11.30 5.93
C SER A 28 -7.55 -10.18 6.58
N ILE A 29 -6.89 -9.12 7.05
CA ILE A 29 -7.57 -7.94 7.59
C ILE A 29 -8.43 -7.31 6.50
N ALA A 30 -7.89 -7.11 5.29
CA ALA A 30 -8.66 -6.55 4.18
C ALA A 30 -9.89 -7.38 3.82
N ALA A 31 -9.78 -8.72 3.85
CA ALA A 31 -10.90 -9.62 3.57
C ALA A 31 -12.00 -9.60 4.64
N GLU A 32 -11.66 -9.29 5.89
CA GLU A 32 -12.63 -9.17 6.99
C GLU A 32 -13.31 -7.80 7.02
N GLN A 33 -12.75 -6.79 6.37
CA GLN A 33 -13.33 -5.45 6.32
C GLN A 33 -14.43 -5.36 5.27
N VAL A 34 -15.59 -4.85 5.68
CA VAL A 34 -16.62 -4.40 4.75
C VAL A 34 -16.25 -2.99 4.31
N TYR A 35 -15.64 -2.87 3.14
CA TYR A 35 -15.40 -1.57 2.53
C TYR A 35 -16.75 -0.96 2.11
N PRO A 36 -17.04 0.30 2.47
CA PRO A 36 -18.15 0.99 1.86
C PRO A 36 -17.90 1.10 0.36
N ASP A 37 -18.94 0.84 -0.44
CA ASP A 37 -18.86 1.10 -1.87
C ASP A 37 -18.50 2.57 -2.10
N LEU A 38 -17.66 2.80 -3.10
CA LEU A 38 -17.38 4.15 -3.56
C LEU A 38 -18.69 4.78 -4.05
N ASN A 39 -18.93 6.03 -3.67
CA ASN A 39 -20.01 6.79 -4.26
C ASN A 39 -19.67 7.17 -5.72
N GLU A 40 -20.68 7.59 -6.48
CA GLU A 40 -20.51 7.90 -7.91
C GLU A 40 -19.54 9.05 -8.17
N GLU A 41 -19.44 10.02 -7.26
CA GLU A 41 -18.50 11.13 -7.38
C GLU A 41 -17.05 10.65 -7.23
N GLN A 42 -16.80 9.74 -6.27
CA GLN A 42 -15.50 9.12 -6.06
C GLN A 42 -15.10 8.24 -7.23
N LYS A 43 -16.01 7.42 -7.78
CA LYS A 43 -15.76 6.61 -8.98
C LYS A 43 -15.38 7.50 -10.16
N LYS A 44 -16.15 8.56 -10.40
CA LYS A 44 -15.90 9.51 -11.49
C LYS A 44 -14.54 10.20 -11.36
N GLU A 45 -14.14 10.58 -10.14
CA GLU A 45 -12.81 11.15 -9.89
C GLU A 45 -11.69 10.14 -10.19
N LEU A 46 -11.85 8.88 -9.77
CA LEU A 46 -10.87 7.83 -10.08
C LEU A 46 -10.77 7.58 -11.59
N ASP A 47 -11.90 7.47 -12.29
CA ASP A 47 -11.92 7.32 -13.76
C ASP A 47 -11.24 8.51 -14.45
N SER A 48 -11.46 9.72 -13.97
CA SER A 48 -10.79 10.92 -14.48
C SER A 48 -9.28 10.85 -14.30
N ARG A 49 -8.80 10.42 -13.12
CA ARG A 49 -7.35 10.29 -12.84
C ARG A 49 -6.69 9.19 -13.64
N ILE A 50 -7.39 8.08 -13.87
CA ILE A 50 -6.91 6.99 -14.71
C ILE A 50 -6.74 7.50 -16.15
N ASN A 51 -7.77 8.13 -16.71
CA ASN A 51 -7.71 8.69 -18.06
C ASN A 51 -6.61 9.74 -18.22
N ASP A 52 -6.43 10.61 -17.22
CA ASP A 52 -5.35 11.61 -17.22
C ASP A 52 -3.96 10.96 -17.18
N SER A 53 -3.79 9.92 -16.36
CA SER A 53 -2.53 9.17 -16.28
C SER A 53 -2.21 8.44 -17.58
N GLU A 54 -3.21 7.83 -18.22
CA GLU A 54 -3.06 7.15 -19.51
C GLU A 54 -2.78 8.13 -20.66
N SER A 55 -3.39 9.32 -20.61
CA SER A 55 -3.19 10.37 -21.63
C SER A 55 -1.85 11.10 -21.46
N ASN A 56 -1.27 11.08 -20.26
CA ASN A 56 -0.03 11.77 -19.93
C ASN A 56 1.00 10.80 -19.30
N PRO A 57 1.50 9.79 -20.05
CA PRO A 57 2.38 8.75 -19.50
C PRO A 57 3.72 9.30 -18.97
N ASP A 58 4.17 10.44 -19.49
CA ASP A 58 5.40 11.11 -19.07
C ASP A 58 5.20 12.05 -17.87
N ASN A 59 3.95 12.25 -17.40
CA ASN A 59 3.63 13.06 -16.22
C ASN A 59 3.91 12.27 -14.92
N VAL A 60 5.14 11.81 -14.79
CA VAL A 60 5.63 11.05 -13.65
C VAL A 60 6.84 11.75 -13.04
N LEU A 61 7.04 11.56 -11.73
CA LEU A 61 8.25 12.01 -11.06
C LEU A 61 9.23 10.86 -10.97
N THR A 62 10.48 11.13 -11.34
CA THR A 62 11.59 10.22 -11.10
C THR A 62 11.85 10.09 -9.60
N TRP A 63 12.50 8.99 -9.21
CA TRP A 63 12.86 8.75 -7.82
C TRP A 63 13.77 9.85 -7.25
N GLU A 64 14.68 10.41 -8.06
CA GLU A 64 15.57 11.49 -7.64
C GLU A 64 14.82 12.83 -7.45
N GLU A 65 13.80 13.11 -8.27
CA GLU A 65 12.92 14.27 -8.08
C GLU A 65 12.11 14.16 -6.77
N ILE A 66 11.56 12.98 -6.48
CA ILE A 66 10.85 12.71 -5.22
C ILE A 66 11.78 12.86 -4.02
N LYS A 67 12.98 12.27 -4.06
CA LYS A 67 13.98 12.44 -2.99
C LYS A 67 14.33 13.90 -2.76
N THR A 68 14.46 14.67 -3.83
CA THR A 68 14.80 16.10 -3.75
C THR A 68 13.66 16.91 -3.12
N SER A 69 12.40 16.57 -3.42
CA SER A 69 11.24 17.30 -2.88
C SER A 69 11.06 17.08 -1.37
N ILE A 70 11.36 15.88 -0.85
CA ILE A 70 11.24 15.56 0.58
C ILE A 70 12.44 16.00 1.44
N THR A 71 13.60 16.28 0.82
CA THR A 71 14.83 16.68 1.53
C THR A 71 15.05 18.19 1.59
N ARG A 72 14.36 18.98 0.77
CA ARG A 72 14.31 20.43 0.91
C ARG A 72 13.46 20.82 2.13
N LYS A 73 14.12 21.02 3.27
CA LYS A 73 13.62 21.79 4.41
C LYS A 73 13.94 23.26 4.27
#